data_AF-A0AAX3FQI0-F1
#
_entry.id   AF-A0AAX3FQI0-F1
#
_cell.length_a   1.000
_cell.length_b   1.000
_cell.length_c   1.000
_cell.angle_alpha   90.00
_cell.angle_beta   90.00
_cell.angle_gamma   90.00
#
_symmetry.space_group_name_H-M   'P 1'
#
loop_
_entity.id
_entity.type
_entity.pdbx_description
1 polymer ?
#
loop_
_entity_poly.entity_id
_entity_poly.type
_entity_poly.pdbx_seq_one_letter_code
_entity_poly.pdbx_strand_id
1 'polypeptide(L)'
;MIKELTEQDLEVNRVYSAKRPRTYGFRRYLNDRQIIWLGKGVVQYDSISVKPGQNYPKVTIEDFLKWAKEDVTDLMPEEDWRTE
;
A
#
# COMPACT_ATOMS: atom_id res chain seq x y z
N MET A 1 16.15 -14.90 1.50
CA MET A 1 15.89 -14.25 0.21
C MET A 1 14.55 -13.53 0.32
N ILE A 2 14.51 -12.22 0.11
CA ILE A 2 13.23 -11.49 0.06
C ILE A 2 12.63 -11.81 -1.31
N LYS A 3 11.45 -12.44 -1.35
CA LYS A 3 10.71 -12.67 -2.59
C LYS A 3 10.31 -11.30 -3.15
N GLU A 4 10.69 -10.99 -4.39
CA GLU A 4 10.16 -9.81 -5.05
C GLU A 4 8.70 -10.05 -5.43
N LEU A 5 7.83 -9.08 -5.12
CA LEU A 5 6.43 -9.11 -5.53
C LEU A 5 6.33 -8.99 -7.05
N THR A 6 5.39 -9.73 -7.61
CA THR A 6 4.99 -9.69 -9.02
C THR A 6 3.57 -9.18 -9.15
N GLU A 7 3.13 -8.89 -10.37
CA GLU A 7 1.74 -8.49 -10.64
C GLU A 7 0.73 -9.54 -10.15
N GLN A 8 1.09 -10.83 -10.20
CA GLN A 8 0.24 -11.94 -9.75
C GLN A 8 0.08 -11.99 -8.22
N ASP A 9 0.95 -11.33 -7.47
CA ASP A 9 0.85 -11.24 -6.01
C ASP A 9 -0.03 -10.04 -5.56
N LEU A 10 -0.47 -9.18 -6.50
CA LEU A 10 -1.30 -8.02 -6.20
C LEU A 10 -2.78 -8.38 -6.18
N GLU A 11 -3.45 -8.06 -5.08
CA GLU A 11 -4.87 -8.36 -4.87
C GLU A 11 -5.62 -7.13 -4.35
N VAL A 12 -6.88 -6.97 -4.77
CA VAL A 12 -7.77 -5.93 -4.25
C VAL A 12 -8.12 -6.22 -2.79
N ASN A 13 -8.24 -5.16 -1.99
CA ASN A 13 -8.45 -5.13 -0.53
C ASN A 13 -7.24 -5.59 0.30
N ARG A 14 -6.09 -5.86 -0.32
CA ARG A 14 -4.84 -6.18 0.38
C ARG A 14 -3.97 -4.96 0.61
N VAL A 15 -3.23 -4.98 1.71
CA VAL A 15 -2.35 -3.89 2.15
C VAL A 15 -0.91 -4.29 1.96
N TYR A 16 -0.14 -3.43 1.31
CA TYR A 16 1.26 -3.65 1.01
C TYR A 16 2.12 -2.62 1.72
N SER A 17 3.32 -3.01 2.12
CA SER A 17 4.30 -2.12 2.76
C SER A 17 5.39 -1.67 1.79
N ALA A 18 6.02 -0.55 2.09
CA ALA A 18 7.09 0.00 1.26
C ALA A 18 8.43 -0.72 1.47
N LYS A 19 9.26 -0.85 0.41
CA LYS A 19 10.67 -1.27 0.52
C LYS A 19 11.49 -0.34 1.42
N ARG A 20 11.12 0.94 1.45
CA ARG A 20 11.67 1.96 2.34
C ARG A 20 10.52 2.67 3.04
N PRO A 21 10.09 2.19 4.21
CA PRO A 21 8.98 2.78 4.96
C PRO A 21 9.24 4.25 5.26
N ARG A 22 8.18 5.04 5.17
CA ARG A 22 8.13 6.43 5.65
C ARG A 22 7.03 6.55 6.66
N THR A 23 7.25 7.39 7.66
CA THR A 23 6.27 7.64 8.72
C THR A 23 5.53 8.94 8.51
N TYR A 24 4.24 8.97 8.85
CA TYR A 24 3.36 10.12 8.74
C TYR A 24 2.73 10.48 10.10
N GLY A 25 2.65 11.78 10.38
CA GLY A 25 2.01 12.32 11.58
C GLY A 25 2.76 12.02 12.88
N PHE A 26 2.20 12.50 14.00
CA PHE A 26 2.78 12.32 15.33
C PHE A 26 2.82 10.86 15.80
N ARG A 27 1.84 10.05 15.36
CA ARG A 27 1.73 8.61 15.67
C ARG A 27 2.65 7.72 14.82
N ARG A 28 3.47 8.29 13.94
CA ARG A 28 4.42 7.57 13.07
C ARG A 28 3.78 6.46 12.23
N TYR A 29 2.64 6.77 11.62
CA TYR A 29 1.95 5.81 10.73
C TYR A 29 2.82 5.43 9.54
N LEU A 30 2.92 4.14 9.25
CA LEU A 30 3.63 3.64 8.08
C LEU A 30 2.88 4.01 6.82
N ASN A 31 3.63 4.26 5.75
CA ASN A 31 3.11 4.66 4.45
C ASN A 31 2.54 3.50 3.63
N ASP A 32 1.94 2.53 4.31
CA ASP A 32 1.34 1.36 3.71
C ASP A 32 0.21 1.76 2.74
N ARG A 33 -0.03 0.91 1.74
CA ARG A 33 -1.02 1.16 0.69
C ARG A 33 -1.98 0.00 0.57
N GLN A 34 -3.26 0.24 0.75
CA GLN A 34 -4.32 -0.72 0.47
C GLN A 34 -4.72 -0.61 -0.99
N ILE A 35 -4.64 -1.69 -1.75
CA ILE A 35 -5.16 -1.71 -3.12
C ILE A 35 -6.68 -1.71 -3.05
N ILE A 36 -7.31 -0.69 -3.62
CA ILE A 36 -8.78 -0.60 -3.69
C ILE A 36 -9.31 -1.00 -5.07
N TRP A 37 -8.45 -0.93 -6.09
CA TRP A 37 -8.81 -1.34 -7.45
C TRP A 37 -7.58 -1.68 -8.28
N LEU A 38 -7.71 -2.74 -9.09
CA LEU A 38 -6.74 -3.14 -10.11
C LEU A 38 -7.36 -2.98 -11.49
N GLY A 39 -6.65 -2.29 -12.37
CA GLY A 39 -6.99 -2.14 -13.78
C GLY A 39 -5.91 -2.70 -14.68
N LYS A 40 -6.10 -2.55 -15.99
CA LYS A 40 -5.10 -2.96 -16.98
C LYS A 40 -3.81 -2.14 -16.82
N GLY A 41 -2.80 -2.72 -16.16
CA GLY A 41 -1.49 -2.10 -15.95
C GLY A 41 -1.43 -1.04 -14.84
N VAL A 42 -2.50 -0.86 -14.06
CA VAL A 42 -2.62 0.22 -13.08
C VAL A 42 -3.19 -0.26 -11.74
N VAL A 43 -2.68 0.35 -10.67
CA VAL A 43 -3.16 0.16 -9.30
C VAL A 43 -3.74 1.47 -8.81
N GLN A 44 -4.94 1.41 -8.22
CA GLN A 44 -5.46 2.49 -7.40
C GLN A 44 -5.45 2.05 -5.94
N TYR A 45 -4.98 2.91 -5.05
CA TYR A 45 -4.76 2.56 -3.67
C TYR A 45 -5.24 3.64 -2.70
N ASP A 46 -5.54 3.21 -1.48
CA ASP A 46 -5.71 4.07 -0.30
C ASP A 46 -4.46 4.02 0.58
N SER A 47 -4.23 5.04 1.40
CA SER A 47 -3.13 5.11 2.36
C SER A 47 -3.43 6.14 3.45
N ILE A 48 -2.70 6.10 4.57
CA ILE A 48 -2.84 7.07 5.68
C ILE A 48 -2.75 8.55 5.23
N SER A 49 -2.06 8.82 4.12
CA SER A 49 -1.92 10.17 3.56
C SER A 49 -3.13 10.66 2.75
N VAL A 50 -4.05 9.77 2.38
CA VAL A 50 -5.28 10.11 1.65
C VAL A 50 -6.31 10.62 2.66
N LYS A 51 -6.72 11.89 2.52
CA LYS A 51 -7.69 12.51 3.41
C LYS A 51 -9.12 12.28 2.92
N PRO A 52 -10.13 12.32 3.81
CA PRO A 52 -11.53 12.33 3.41
C PRO A 52 -11.81 13.40 2.34
N GLY A 53 -12.48 12.99 1.26
CA GLY A 53 -12.80 13.85 0.12
C GLY A 53 -11.70 13.98 -0.94
N GLN A 54 -10.53 13.37 -0.75
CA GLN A 54 -9.50 13.30 -1.79
C GLN A 54 -9.74 12.11 -2.73
N ASN A 55 -9.29 12.26 -3.97
CA ASN A 55 -9.22 11.15 -4.91
C ASN A 55 -8.11 10.18 -4.49
N TYR A 56 -8.41 8.88 -4.57
CA TYR A 56 -7.42 7.83 -4.35
C TYR A 56 -6.33 7.86 -5.43
N PRO A 57 -5.04 7.87 -5.05
CA PRO A 57 -3.94 7.83 -5.99
C PRO A 57 -3.98 6.64 -6.93
N LYS A 58 -3.61 6.88 -8.19
CA LYS A 58 -3.53 5.86 -9.25
C LYS A 58 -2.14 5.88 -9.86
N VAL A 59 -1.49 4.73 -9.91
CA VAL A 59 -0.13 4.54 -10.42
C VAL A 59 -0.06 3.34 -11.35
N THR A 60 1.03 3.19 -12.09
CA THR A 60 1.28 1.95 -12.85
C THR A 60 1.58 0.79 -11.89
N ILE A 61 1.31 -0.45 -12.32
CA ILE A 61 1.71 -1.64 -11.57
C ILE A 61 3.23 -1.68 -11.36
N GLU A 62 4.00 -1.27 -12.37
CA GLU A 62 5.46 -1.19 -12.29
C GLU A 62 5.93 -0.25 -11.18
N ASP A 63 5.38 0.97 -11.10
CA ASP A 63 5.73 1.93 -10.05
C ASP A 63 5.29 1.46 -8.66
N PHE A 64 4.15 0.78 -8.58
CA PHE A 64 3.70 0.16 -7.34
C PHE A 64 4.66 -0.95 -6.88
N LEU A 65 5.08 -1.86 -7.76
CA LEU A 65 6.01 -2.95 -7.44
C LEU A 65 7.43 -2.47 -7.13
N LYS A 66 7.89 -1.37 -7.76
CA LYS A 66 9.15 -0.70 -7.38
C LYS A 66 9.10 -0.20 -5.93
N TRP A 67 7.93 0.26 -5.49
CA TRP A 67 7.69 0.75 -4.15
C TRP A 67 7.42 -0.37 -3.12
N ALA A 68 6.66 -1.41 -3.49
CA ALA A 68 6.14 -2.44 -2.59
C ALA A 68 7.19 -3.50 -2.20
N LYS A 69 7.19 -3.91 -0.93
CA LYS A 69 8.09 -4.94 -0.38
C LYS A 69 7.39 -6.26 -0.16
N GLU A 70 6.29 -6.22 0.58
CA GLU A 70 5.55 -7.41 1.04
C GLU A 70 4.09 -7.04 1.32
N ASP A 71 3.23 -8.04 1.21
CA ASP A 71 1.86 -8.00 1.70
C ASP A 71 1.87 -8.06 3.23
N VAL A 72 1.18 -7.11 3.87
CA VAL A 72 1.10 -6.94 5.31
C VAL A 72 -0.34 -6.94 5.80
N THR A 73 -1.28 -7.43 4.99
CA THR A 73 -2.72 -7.43 5.30
C THR A 73 -3.01 -8.08 6.65
N ASP A 74 -2.37 -9.22 6.95
CA ASP A 74 -2.57 -9.96 8.20
C ASP A 74 -1.90 -9.30 9.41
N LEU A 75 -1.11 -8.24 9.20
CA LEU A 75 -0.45 -7.44 10.24
C LEU A 75 -1.18 -6.12 10.51
N MET A 76 -2.26 -5.83 9.80
CA MET A 76 -3.02 -4.60 9.96
C MET A 76 -3.77 -4.61 11.29
N PRO A 77 -3.76 -3.50 12.06
CA PRO A 77 -4.63 -3.37 13.22
C PRO A 77 -6.10 -3.28 12.77
N GLU A 78 -7.01 -3.59 13.68
CA GLU A 78 -8.45 -3.44 13.44
C GLU A 78 -8.80 -1.96 13.27
N GLU A 79 -9.41 -1.62 12.13
CA GLU A 79 -9.90 -0.27 11.78
C GLU A 79 -8.85 0.87 11.77
N ASP A 80 -7.54 0.58 11.76
CA ASP A 80 -6.48 1.60 11.73
C ASP A 80 -5.32 1.22 10.78
N TRP A 81 -4.34 2.11 10.64
CA TRP A 81 -3.09 1.89 9.92
C TRP A 81 -1.97 1.46 10.86
N ARG A 82 -1.02 0.66 10.36
CA ARG A 82 0.17 0.27 11.12
C ARG A 82 1.05 1.49 11.43
N THR A 83 1.73 1.44 12.56
CA THR A 83 2.74 2.42 13.01
C THR A 83 4.11 1.76 13.10
N GLU A 84 5.17 2.57 13.05
CA GLU A 84 6.56 2.12 13.28
C GLU A 84 6.83 1.67 14.72
#